data_AF-A0A835KPK8-F1
#
_entry.id   AF-A0A835KPK8-F1
#
_cell.length_a   1.000
_cell.length_b   1.000
_cell.length_c   1.000
_cell.angle_alpha   90.00
_cell.angle_beta   90.00
_cell.angle_gamma   90.00
#
_symmetry.space_group_name_H-M   'P 1'
#
loop_
_entity.id
_entity.type
_entity.pdbx_description
1 polymer ?
#
loop_
_entity_poly.entity_id
_entity_poly.type
_entity_poly.pdbx_seq_one_letter_code
_entity_poly.pdbx_strand_id
1 'polypeptide(L)'
;MASAAGAGKSLFQGLRKFLKKPWEITGPCASPEYRSALPGALEYREKCPATVRDDRDKAIVPTSDPETVYDIKYFVRDRRRNRPPVRRTLLRKPDLERYMAAKQFDPTKDFPVPYVNTAVEEDYDAVGGGYQK
;
A
#
# COMPACT_ATOMS: atom_id res chain seq x y z
N MET A 1 11.58 -63.03 2.41
CA MET A 1 11.21 -62.30 3.65
C MET A 1 11.67 -60.86 3.53
N ALA A 2 10.78 -59.91 3.24
CA ALA A 2 11.13 -58.49 3.24
C ALA A 2 9.86 -57.67 3.52
N SER A 3 9.56 -57.38 4.79
CA SER A 3 8.60 -56.34 5.18
C SER A 3 8.72 -56.06 6.68
N ALA A 4 9.62 -55.16 7.07
CA ALA A 4 9.69 -54.66 8.46
C ALA A 4 10.33 -53.25 8.58
N ALA A 5 11.02 -52.76 7.54
CA ALA A 5 11.73 -51.49 7.60
C ALA A 5 10.84 -50.24 7.38
N GLY A 6 9.61 -50.40 6.89
CA GLY A 6 8.69 -49.28 6.59
C GLY A 6 7.71 -48.92 7.71
N ALA A 7 7.21 -49.90 8.47
CA ALA A 7 6.11 -49.71 9.42
C ALA A 7 6.52 -48.92 10.69
N GLY A 8 7.76 -49.05 11.16
CA GLY A 8 8.23 -48.36 12.37
C GLY A 8 8.43 -46.85 12.21
N LYS A 9 8.76 -46.37 11.01
CA LYS A 9 8.97 -44.93 10.74
C LYS A 9 7.65 -44.13 10.81
N SER A 10 6.53 -44.75 10.47
CA SER A 10 5.19 -44.15 10.53
C SER A 10 4.69 -43.95 11.96
N LEU A 11 4.90 -44.92 12.85
CA LEU A 11 4.50 -44.84 14.26
C LEU A 11 5.29 -43.77 15.05
N PHE A 12 6.59 -43.67 14.84
CA PHE A 12 7.43 -42.63 15.46
C PHE A 12 7.09 -41.21 14.97
N GLN A 13 6.60 -41.06 13.74
CA GLN A 13 6.10 -39.78 13.23
C GLN A 13 4.75 -39.40 13.86
N GLY A 14 3.89 -40.39 14.16
CA GLY A 14 2.65 -40.17 14.90
C GLY A 14 2.88 -39.69 16.35
N LEU A 15 3.83 -40.30 17.07
CA LEU A 15 4.14 -39.93 18.46
C LEU A 15 4.75 -38.52 18.59
N ARG A 16 5.56 -38.10 17.61
CA ARG A 16 6.12 -36.74 17.53
C ARG A 16 5.07 -35.64 17.38
N LYS A 17 3.85 -35.95 16.94
CA LYS A 17 2.74 -34.97 16.86
C LYS A 17 2.15 -34.62 18.24
N PHE A 18 2.31 -35.51 19.24
CA PHE A 18 1.82 -35.28 20.60
C PHE A 18 2.84 -34.59 21.51
N LEU A 19 4.11 -34.50 21.09
CA LEU A 19 5.18 -33.80 21.79
C LEU A 19 5.47 -32.50 21.05
N LYS A 20 4.78 -31.42 21.45
CA LYS A 20 5.07 -30.06 20.96
C LYS A 20 6.54 -29.74 21.25
N LYS A 21 7.21 -29.03 20.34
CA LYS A 21 8.56 -28.54 20.65
C LYS A 21 8.43 -27.53 21.79
N PRO A 22 9.41 -27.41 22.70
CA PRO A 22 9.28 -26.55 23.88
C PRO A 22 8.91 -25.08 23.57
N TRP A 23 9.33 -24.56 22.41
CA TRP A 23 9.04 -23.22 21.92
C TRP A 23 7.71 -23.06 21.16
N GLU A 24 6.90 -24.13 21.04
CA GLU A 24 5.56 -24.13 20.41
C GLU A 24 4.44 -24.08 21.47
N ILE A 25 4.79 -23.89 22.75
CA ILE A 25 3.86 -23.87 23.88
C ILE A 25 3.34 -22.44 24.13
N THR A 26 4.21 -21.44 24.06
CA THR A 26 3.86 -20.02 24.23
C THR A 26 4.66 -19.14 23.27
N GLY A 27 4.15 -17.94 23.00
CA GLY A 27 4.78 -16.97 22.10
C GLY A 27 4.34 -17.10 20.64
N PRO A 28 4.99 -16.38 19.71
CA PRO A 28 4.56 -16.29 18.32
C PRO A 28 4.44 -17.65 17.62
N CYS A 29 5.38 -18.57 17.88
CA CYS A 29 5.41 -19.90 17.27
C CYS A 29 4.28 -20.83 17.75
N ALA A 30 3.49 -20.43 18.75
CA ALA A 30 2.31 -21.15 19.23
C ALA A 30 1.00 -20.63 18.63
N SER A 31 1.02 -19.49 17.92
CA SER A 31 -0.17 -18.91 17.27
C SER A 31 -0.53 -19.69 16.00
N PRO A 32 -1.84 -19.96 15.74
CA PRO A 32 -2.27 -20.57 14.48
C PRO A 32 -1.98 -19.72 13.24
N GLU A 33 -1.76 -18.41 13.41
CA GLU A 33 -1.47 -17.47 12.34
C GLU A 33 0.03 -17.39 12.00
N TYR A 34 0.88 -18.03 12.82
CA TYR A 34 2.32 -18.02 12.60
C TYR A 34 2.72 -18.82 11.36
N ARG A 35 3.45 -18.15 10.45
CA ARG A 35 4.02 -18.76 9.25
C ARG A 35 5.55 -18.66 9.27
N SER A 36 6.22 -19.75 8.94
CA SER A 36 7.68 -19.77 8.84
C SER A 36 8.18 -18.91 7.67
N ALA A 37 9.28 -18.18 7.88
CA ALA A 37 9.85 -17.26 6.89
C ALA A 37 10.52 -17.94 5.68
N LEU A 38 10.76 -19.25 5.73
CA LEU A 38 11.45 -19.99 4.68
C LEU A 38 10.40 -20.67 3.78
N PRO A 39 10.04 -20.08 2.63
CA PRO A 39 9.19 -20.76 1.66
C PRO A 39 9.94 -21.96 1.06
N GLY A 40 9.20 -22.97 0.62
CA GLY A 40 9.80 -24.07 -0.12
C GLY A 40 10.45 -23.57 -1.42
N ALA A 41 11.56 -24.19 -1.84
CA ALA A 41 12.23 -23.83 -3.09
C ALA A 41 11.35 -23.99 -4.34
N LEU A 42 10.29 -24.82 -4.25
CA LEU A 42 9.30 -25.00 -5.31
C LEU A 42 8.16 -23.96 -5.24
N GLU A 43 7.96 -23.31 -4.10
CA GLU A 43 6.86 -22.36 -3.87
C GLU A 43 7.27 -20.92 -4.18
N TYR A 44 8.51 -20.56 -3.87
CA TYR A 44 9.03 -19.23 -4.12
C TYR A 44 9.73 -19.16 -5.48
N ARG A 45 9.25 -18.26 -6.33
CA ARG A 45 9.88 -17.95 -7.64
C ARG A 45 10.00 -19.20 -8.54
N GLU A 46 8.91 -19.97 -8.61
CA GLU A 46 8.77 -21.11 -9.52
C GLU A 46 9.11 -20.72 -10.97
N LYS A 47 8.73 -19.50 -11.38
CA LYS A 47 9.13 -18.90 -12.65
C LYS A 47 10.30 -17.94 -12.44
N CYS A 48 11.36 -18.12 -13.22
CA CYS A 48 12.43 -17.11 -13.34
C CYS A 48 11.86 -15.82 -13.98
N PRO A 49 12.23 -14.62 -13.51
CA PRO A 49 11.69 -13.35 -14.02
C PRO A 49 11.91 -13.10 -15.52
N ALA A 50 12.96 -13.67 -16.10
CA ALA A 50 13.27 -13.52 -17.52
C ALA A 50 12.57 -14.56 -18.42
N THR A 51 11.86 -15.53 -17.83
CA THR A 51 11.26 -16.62 -18.59
C THR A 51 9.83 -16.26 -18.99
N VAL A 52 9.67 -15.83 -20.25
CA VAL A 52 8.34 -15.64 -20.88
C VAL A 52 7.99 -16.93 -21.62
N ARG A 53 6.99 -17.68 -21.15
CA ARG A 53 6.58 -18.97 -21.77
C ARG A 53 5.36 -18.82 -22.68
N ASP A 54 4.33 -18.14 -22.19
CA ASP A 54 3.04 -18.02 -22.85
C ASP A 54 2.70 -16.55 -23.17
N ASP A 55 1.74 -16.34 -24.07
CA ASP A 55 1.23 -14.99 -24.39
C ASP A 55 0.59 -14.29 -23.17
N ARG A 56 0.19 -15.05 -22.14
CA ARG A 56 -0.28 -14.51 -20.85
C ARG A 56 0.83 -13.91 -19.99
N ASP A 57 2.08 -14.36 -20.17
CA ASP A 57 3.25 -13.84 -19.46
C ASP A 57 3.83 -12.60 -20.18
N LYS A 58 3.40 -12.31 -21.41
CA LYS A 58 3.79 -11.09 -22.15
C LYS A 58 3.05 -9.88 -21.59
N ALA A 59 3.72 -9.10 -20.75
CA ALA A 59 3.18 -7.84 -20.27
C ALA A 59 3.08 -6.82 -21.42
N ILE A 60 1.86 -6.39 -21.73
CA ILE A 60 1.61 -5.23 -22.61
C ILE A 60 1.45 -4.02 -21.69
N VAL A 61 2.49 -3.19 -21.60
CA VAL A 61 2.48 -1.97 -20.77
C VAL A 61 1.95 -0.80 -21.62
N PRO A 62 0.75 -0.26 -21.34
CA PRO A 62 0.22 0.87 -22.09
C PRO A 62 1.08 2.12 -21.88
N THR A 63 1.39 2.83 -22.96
CA THR A 63 2.22 4.05 -22.93
C THR A 63 1.40 5.33 -23.07
N SER A 64 0.19 5.24 -23.61
CA SER A 64 -0.68 6.38 -23.90
C SER A 64 -2.14 5.97 -23.80
N ASP A 65 -2.99 6.91 -23.41
CA ASP A 65 -4.43 6.70 -23.37
C ASP A 65 -4.99 6.57 -24.80
N PRO A 66 -5.95 5.64 -25.05
CA PRO A 66 -6.47 5.37 -26.40
C PRO A 66 -6.99 6.60 -27.13
N GLU A 67 -7.60 7.54 -26.42
CA GLU A 67 -8.14 8.80 -26.95
C GLU A 67 -7.08 9.65 -27.65
N THR A 68 -5.82 9.44 -27.30
CA THR A 68 -4.71 10.33 -27.65
C THR A 68 -3.71 9.69 -28.60
N VAL A 69 -3.95 8.42 -28.95
CA VAL A 69 -3.19 7.69 -29.95
C VAL A 69 -3.46 8.27 -31.34
N TYR A 70 -4.72 8.57 -31.65
CA TYR A 70 -5.14 9.11 -32.95
C TYR A 70 -5.38 10.62 -32.92
N ASP A 71 -5.94 11.19 -31.84
CA ASP A 71 -6.01 12.66 -31.67
C ASP A 71 -4.75 13.20 -30.99
N ILE A 72 -3.74 13.46 -31.82
CA ILE A 72 -2.39 13.83 -31.37
C ILE A 72 -2.20 15.33 -31.08
N LYS A 73 -3.28 16.11 -30.97
CA LYS A 73 -3.20 17.56 -30.73
C LYS A 73 -2.53 17.86 -29.39
N TYR A 74 -1.28 18.33 -29.47
CA TYR A 74 -0.47 18.55 -28.27
C TYR A 74 -0.88 19.79 -27.47
N PHE A 75 -1.30 20.89 -28.12
CA PHE A 75 -1.57 22.16 -27.42
C PHE A 75 -2.72 22.07 -26.40
N VAL A 76 -3.70 21.18 -26.63
CA VAL A 76 -4.81 20.91 -25.69
C VAL A 76 -4.29 20.13 -24.47
N ARG A 77 -3.33 19.22 -24.68
CA ARG A 77 -2.72 18.36 -23.65
C ARG A 77 -1.61 19.04 -22.86
N ASP A 78 -0.99 20.10 -23.39
CA ASP A 78 0.19 20.73 -22.80
C ASP A 78 -0.12 21.45 -21.48
N ARG A 79 -0.08 20.70 -20.37
CA ARG A 79 -0.25 21.24 -19.01
C ARG A 79 0.92 22.10 -18.55
N ARG A 80 2.10 21.98 -19.17
CA ARG A 80 3.30 22.71 -18.76
C ARG A 80 3.22 24.18 -19.16
N ARG A 81 2.76 24.45 -20.39
CA ARG A 81 2.64 25.81 -20.93
C ARG A 81 1.24 26.40 -20.75
N ASN A 82 0.20 25.57 -20.66
CA ASN A 82 -1.17 26.01 -20.40
C ASN A 82 -1.36 26.35 -18.91
N ARG A 83 -0.60 27.34 -18.44
CA ARG A 83 -0.71 27.92 -17.10
C ARG A 83 -1.07 29.39 -17.22
N PRO A 84 -1.88 29.93 -16.30
CA PRO A 84 -2.15 31.36 -16.28
C PRO A 84 -0.83 32.14 -16.13
N PRO A 85 -0.67 33.28 -16.83
CA PRO A 85 0.52 34.09 -16.73
C PRO A 85 0.66 34.68 -15.32
N VAL A 86 1.90 34.91 -14.88
CA VAL A 86 2.17 35.52 -13.57
C VAL A 86 1.70 36.98 -13.58
N ARG A 87 0.74 37.31 -12.72
CA ARG A 87 0.24 38.68 -12.53
C ARG A 87 0.98 39.32 -11.35
N ARG A 88 1.66 40.43 -11.59
CA ARG A 88 2.37 41.21 -10.55
C ARG A 88 1.69 42.56 -10.39
N THR A 89 1.28 42.89 -9.18
CA THR A 89 0.65 44.17 -8.82
C THR A 89 1.42 44.81 -7.68
N LEU A 90 1.75 46.09 -7.81
CA LEU A 90 2.41 46.85 -6.75
C LEU A 90 1.34 47.44 -5.83
N LEU A 91 1.41 47.09 -4.54
CA LEU A 91 0.57 47.70 -3.51
C LEU A 91 1.36 48.80 -2.81
N ARG A 92 0.82 50.03 -2.78
CA ARG A 92 1.42 51.14 -2.04
C ARG A 92 0.67 51.38 -0.74
N LYS A 93 1.25 52.19 0.14
CA LYS A 93 0.63 52.63 1.40
C LYS A 93 -0.86 53.01 1.29
N PRO A 94 -1.29 53.88 0.34
CA PRO A 94 -2.71 54.25 0.24
C PRO A 94 -3.63 53.06 -0.09
N ASP A 95 -3.15 52.05 -0.82
CA ASP A 95 -3.95 50.86 -1.15
C ASP A 95 -4.12 50.00 0.11
N LEU A 96 -3.05 49.83 0.89
CA LEU A 96 -3.07 49.06 2.13
C LEU A 96 -3.98 49.70 3.18
N GLU A 97 -3.92 51.02 3.35
CA GLU A 97 -4.81 51.76 4.28
C GLU A 97 -6.28 51.56 3.92
N ARG A 98 -6.62 51.57 2.63
CA ARG A 98 -7.98 51.25 2.14
C ARG A 98 -8.38 49.81 2.45
N TYR A 99 -7.49 48.84 2.22
CA TYR A 99 -7.76 47.44 2.54
C TYR A 99 -7.97 47.22 4.05
N MET A 100 -7.15 47.86 4.88
CA MET A 100 -7.25 47.76 6.35
C MET A 100 -8.55 48.39 6.86
N ALA A 101 -8.95 49.55 6.30
CA ALA A 101 -10.20 50.20 6.68
C ALA A 101 -11.44 49.39 6.26
N ALA A 102 -11.35 48.65 5.15
CA ALA A 102 -12.46 47.85 4.63
C ALA A 102 -12.55 46.43 5.22
N LYS A 103 -11.44 45.85 5.71
CA LYS A 103 -11.39 44.47 6.17
C LYS A 103 -11.94 44.35 7.59
N GLN A 104 -13.01 43.57 7.75
CA GLN A 104 -13.50 43.10 9.04
C GLN A 104 -13.38 41.58 9.11
N PHE A 105 -12.98 41.06 10.27
CA PHE A 105 -12.76 39.62 10.48
C PHE A 105 -13.99 38.98 11.12
N ASP A 106 -14.51 37.95 10.45
CA ASP A 106 -15.49 37.01 11.00
C ASP A 106 -14.74 35.84 11.65
N PRO A 107 -14.90 35.60 12.97
CA PRO A 107 -14.24 34.51 13.69
C PRO A 107 -14.52 33.12 13.12
N THR A 108 -15.60 32.95 12.36
CA THR A 108 -16.00 31.65 11.81
C THR A 108 -15.48 31.37 10.40
N LYS A 109 -15.06 32.39 9.63
CA LYS A 109 -14.76 32.26 8.19
C LYS A 109 -13.37 32.73 7.79
N ASP A 110 -12.84 33.77 8.44
CA ASP A 110 -11.61 34.42 8.00
C ASP A 110 -10.34 33.81 8.61
N PHE A 111 -10.49 32.96 9.64
CA PHE A 111 -9.37 32.30 10.28
C PHE A 111 -9.05 30.95 9.59
N PRO A 112 -7.77 30.62 9.39
CA PRO A 112 -7.39 29.33 8.83
C PRO A 112 -7.90 28.22 9.75
N VAL A 113 -8.56 27.23 9.14
CA VAL A 113 -9.10 26.09 9.89
C VAL A 113 -7.93 25.31 10.48
N PRO A 114 -7.89 25.10 11.82
CA PRO A 114 -6.86 24.27 12.42
C PRO A 114 -7.02 22.82 11.94
N TYR A 115 -5.91 22.18 11.60
CA TYR A 115 -5.89 20.73 11.39
C TYR A 115 -5.94 20.04 12.76
N VAL A 116 -7.15 19.80 13.27
CA VAL A 116 -7.36 19.19 14.59
C VAL A 116 -7.30 17.67 14.46
N ASN A 117 -6.28 17.08 15.07
CA ASN A 117 -6.23 15.63 15.29
C ASN A 117 -6.95 15.31 16.60
N THR A 118 -7.87 14.38 16.57
CA THR A 118 -8.49 13.82 17.78
C THR A 118 -7.63 12.72 18.35
N ALA A 119 -7.47 12.65 19.67
CA ALA A 119 -6.93 11.45 20.30
C ALA A 119 -7.93 10.30 20.06
N VAL A 120 -7.46 9.22 19.45
CA VAL A 120 -8.22 8.00 19.23
C VAL A 120 -7.52 6.88 20.00
N GLU A 121 -8.28 6.09 20.74
CA GLU A 121 -7.79 4.84 21.32
C GLU A 121 -7.82 3.78 20.21
N GLU A 122 -6.65 3.41 19.72
CA GLU A 122 -6.51 2.36 18.71
C GLU A 122 -6.43 1.00 19.38
N ASP A 123 -7.15 0.03 18.83
CA ASP A 123 -7.14 -1.37 19.28
C ASP A 123 -6.61 -2.27 18.16
N TYR A 124 -5.89 -3.32 18.56
CA TYR A 124 -4.98 -4.10 17.72
C TYR A 124 -5.71 -4.77 16.53
N ASP A 125 -6.89 -5.32 16.77
CA ASP A 125 -7.68 -6.05 15.77
C ASP A 125 -8.95 -5.29 15.34
N ALA A 126 -9.08 -4.00 15.68
CA ALA A 126 -10.31 -3.24 15.51
C ALA A 126 -10.75 -3.08 14.04
N VAL A 127 -9.79 -2.98 13.11
CA VAL A 127 -10.07 -2.81 11.69
C VAL A 127 -10.03 -4.16 11.00
N GLY A 128 -11.21 -4.67 10.62
CA GLY A 128 -11.32 -5.93 9.86
C GLY A 128 -10.90 -7.17 10.64
N GLY A 129 -10.80 -7.11 11.97
CA GLY A 129 -10.31 -8.22 12.79
C GLY A 129 -8.80 -8.44 12.67
N GLY A 130 -8.03 -7.38 12.41
CA GLY A 130 -6.56 -7.43 12.22
C GLY A 130 -6.11 -7.76 10.79
N TYR A 131 -7.05 -8.05 9.88
CA TYR A 131 -6.76 -8.43 8.49
C TYR A 131 -7.49 -7.55 7.47
N GLN A 132 -6.73 -6.88 6.60
CA GLN A 132 -7.26 -6.12 5.48
C GLN A 132 -7.39 -7.01 4.22
N LYS A 133 -8.58 -7.00 3.62
CA LYS A 133 -8.85 -7.67 2.34
C LYS A 133 -8.34 -6.89 1.14
#